data_AF-A0A7V3FYM0-F1
#
_entry.id   AF-A0A7V3FYM0-F1
#
_cell.length_a   1.000
_cell.length_b   1.000
_cell.length_c   1.000
_cell.angle_alpha   90.00
_cell.angle_beta   90.00
_cell.angle_gamma   90.00
#
_symmetry.space_group_name_H-M   'P 1'
#
loop_
_entity.id
_entity.type
_entity.pdbx_description
1 polymer ?
#
loop_
_entity_poly.entity_id
_entity_poly.type
_entity_poly.pdbx_seq_one_letter_code
_entity_poly.pdbx_strand_id
1 'polypeptide(L)'
;MHPLKILILSAEVAPFAKAGGLADVCGALPKALAALGHDVRVVMPAYEPIEAALSSGKHGLRAHPLTLNVPLGGRTLPAGVLEAVLPGSSVPIYFIAEGNLFRRPFFYGYGDDPYRFAFFSRAALDFVIAALGWRPDVVHAHDWHAAPAVVWLATAGQVDSRYAGLPTVFTIHNLMHQGTAPWAIFDYLGLITHGLAEEKFGEVNFMARGIFHATMINTVSPTYAREIMTREGG
;
A
#
# COMPACT_ATOMS: atom_id res chain seq x y z
N MET A 1 10.47 -9.39 23.60
CA MET A 1 10.31 -9.32 22.13
C MET A 1 11.08 -8.08 21.67
N HIS A 2 11.86 -8.14 20.59
CA HIS A 2 12.52 -6.94 20.08
C HIS A 2 11.49 -6.07 19.35
N PRO A 3 11.32 -4.79 19.71
CA PRO A 3 10.47 -3.86 18.97
C PRO A 3 10.87 -3.80 17.50
N LEU A 4 9.90 -3.82 16.61
CA LEU A 4 10.09 -3.71 15.16
C LEU A 4 9.38 -2.47 14.67
N LYS A 5 9.93 -1.84 13.64
CA LYS A 5 9.29 -0.80 12.85
C LYS A 5 8.49 -1.42 11.71
N ILE A 6 7.17 -1.31 11.76
CA ILE A 6 6.26 -1.95 10.82
C ILE A 6 5.53 -0.88 10.01
N LEU A 7 5.78 -0.83 8.71
CA LEU A 7 5.04 0.02 7.78
C LEU A 7 3.86 -0.77 7.19
N ILE A 8 2.64 -0.35 7.46
CA ILE A 8 1.43 -0.95 6.88
C ILE A 8 0.95 -0.09 5.72
N LEU A 9 0.80 -0.72 4.54
CA LEU A 9 0.26 -0.09 3.33
C LEU A 9 -1.09 -0.74 2.99
N SER A 10 -2.15 0.07 2.91
CA SER A 10 -3.50 -0.41 2.61
C SER A 10 -4.29 0.61 1.79
N ALA A 11 -5.16 0.13 0.91
CA ALA A 11 -6.14 0.98 0.22
C ALA A 11 -7.28 1.42 1.14
N GLU A 12 -7.57 0.67 2.21
CA GLU A 12 -8.69 0.93 3.10
C GLU A 12 -8.27 0.80 4.57
N VAL A 13 -8.74 1.73 5.41
CA VAL A 13 -8.46 1.74 6.85
C VAL A 13 -9.65 2.37 7.58
N ALA A 14 -10.28 1.64 8.49
CA ALA A 14 -11.37 2.17 9.30
C ALA A 14 -10.83 3.14 10.38
N PRO A 15 -11.53 4.28 10.66
CA PRO A 15 -12.81 4.70 10.08
C PRO A 15 -12.67 5.62 8.84
N PHE A 16 -11.48 5.78 8.27
CA PHE A 16 -11.19 6.79 7.24
C PHE A 16 -11.74 6.42 5.86
N ALA A 17 -11.52 5.18 5.41
CA ALA A 17 -12.14 4.63 4.21
C ALA A 17 -12.46 3.15 4.45
N LYS A 18 -13.74 2.79 4.29
CA LYS A 18 -14.25 1.45 4.52
C LYS A 18 -15.22 1.05 3.41
N ALA A 19 -14.79 0.13 2.56
CA ALA A 19 -15.62 -0.56 1.57
C ALA A 19 -15.77 -2.05 1.91
N GLY A 20 -14.80 -2.67 2.61
CA GLY A 20 -14.90 -4.06 3.03
C GLY A 20 -14.17 -4.41 4.34
N GLY A 21 -13.96 -5.71 4.56
CA GLY A 21 -13.29 -6.25 5.76
C GLY A 21 -11.81 -5.89 5.88
N LEU A 22 -11.14 -5.60 4.75
CA LEU A 22 -9.77 -5.07 4.71
C LEU A 22 -9.63 -3.84 5.61
N ALA A 23 -10.60 -2.92 5.55
CA ALA A 23 -10.58 -1.69 6.35
C ALA A 23 -10.58 -1.96 7.86
N ASP A 24 -11.33 -2.98 8.30
CA ASP A 24 -11.43 -3.35 9.71
C ASP A 24 -10.12 -3.99 10.19
N VAL A 25 -9.51 -4.87 9.39
CA VAL A 25 -8.20 -5.45 9.69
C VAL A 25 -7.14 -4.35 9.77
N CYS A 26 -7.04 -3.49 8.76
CA CYS A 26 -6.06 -2.41 8.73
C CYS A 26 -6.35 -1.29 9.75
N GLY A 27 -7.56 -1.21 10.31
CA GLY A 27 -7.90 -0.32 11.42
C GLY A 27 -7.59 -0.89 12.80
N ALA A 28 -7.51 -2.23 12.94
CA ALA A 28 -7.32 -2.92 14.22
C ALA A 28 -5.92 -3.53 14.39
N LEU A 29 -5.39 -4.20 13.37
CA LEU A 29 -4.08 -4.85 13.38
C LEU A 29 -2.93 -3.90 13.77
N PRO A 30 -2.83 -2.67 13.23
CA PRO A 30 -1.75 -1.76 13.63
C PRO A 30 -1.77 -1.44 15.13
N LYS A 31 -2.97 -1.31 15.71
CA LYS A 31 -3.16 -1.03 17.14
C LYS A 31 -2.74 -2.22 18.00
N ALA A 32 -3.10 -3.43 17.56
CA ALA A 32 -2.70 -4.66 18.23
C ALA A 32 -1.17 -4.83 18.21
N LEU A 33 -0.52 -4.60 17.06
CA LEU A 33 0.94 -4.65 16.94
C LEU A 33 1.63 -3.58 17.80
N ALA A 34 1.09 -2.36 17.86
CA ALA A 34 1.61 -1.32 18.73
C ALA A 34 1.45 -1.68 20.22
N ALA A 35 0.34 -2.29 20.62
CA ALA A 35 0.13 -2.79 21.98
C ALA A 35 1.10 -3.92 22.37
N LEU A 36 1.64 -4.66 21.39
CA LEU A 36 2.71 -5.64 21.59
C LEU A 36 4.11 -4.99 21.66
N GLY A 37 4.21 -3.66 21.53
CA GLY A 37 5.45 -2.91 21.66
C GLY A 37 6.18 -2.61 20.35
N HIS A 38 5.54 -2.81 19.19
CA HIS A 38 6.11 -2.44 17.89
C HIS A 38 5.86 -0.95 17.57
N ASP A 39 6.76 -0.33 16.81
CA ASP A 39 6.58 1.02 16.24
C ASP A 39 5.87 0.87 14.89
N VAL A 40 4.58 1.16 14.85
CA VAL A 40 3.74 0.90 13.67
C VAL A 40 3.33 2.22 13.03
N ARG A 41 3.40 2.28 11.70
CA ARG A 41 2.89 3.41 10.91
C ARG A 41 2.01 2.89 9.80
N VAL A 42 0.90 3.57 9.53
CA VAL A 42 -0.03 3.20 8.46
C VAL A 42 -0.01 4.27 7.38
N VAL A 43 -0.04 3.86 6.11
CA VAL A 43 -0.22 4.77 4.97
C VAL A 43 -1.34 4.26 4.09
N MET A 44 -2.21 5.18 3.66
CA MET A 44 -3.29 4.91 2.70
C MET A 44 -3.46 6.09 1.73
N PRO A 45 -4.28 5.99 0.67
CA PRO A 45 -4.60 7.13 -0.18
C PRO A 45 -5.52 8.14 0.52
N ALA A 46 -5.37 9.43 0.21
CA ALA A 46 -6.30 10.48 0.64
C ALA A 46 -7.47 10.58 -0.34
N TYR A 47 -8.50 9.74 -0.16
CA TYR A 47 -9.70 9.83 -0.98
C TYR A 47 -10.48 11.12 -0.73
N GLU A 48 -11.40 11.46 -1.63
CA GLU A 48 -12.21 12.69 -1.52
C GLU A 48 -12.90 12.85 -0.15
N PRO A 49 -13.53 11.81 0.46
CA PRO A 49 -14.13 11.97 1.79
C PRO A 49 -13.12 12.30 2.90
N ILE A 50 -11.85 11.87 2.75
CA ILE A 50 -10.78 12.15 3.70
C ILE A 50 -10.31 13.59 3.53
N GLU A 51 -10.07 14.03 2.30
CA GLU A 51 -9.73 15.43 2.03
C GLU A 51 -10.84 16.40 2.47
N ALA A 52 -12.11 16.04 2.23
CA ALA A 52 -13.25 16.84 2.68
C ALA A 52 -13.34 16.92 4.22
N ALA A 53 -12.93 15.86 4.93
CA ALA A 53 -12.88 15.84 6.38
C ALA A 53 -11.82 16.78 6.98
N LEU A 54 -10.79 17.19 6.21
CA LEU A 54 -9.72 18.06 6.68
C LEU A 54 -10.25 19.41 7.21
N SER A 55 -11.19 20.04 6.50
CA SER A 55 -11.77 21.33 6.91
C SER A 55 -12.57 21.24 8.20
N SER A 56 -13.16 20.07 8.47
CA SER A 56 -13.95 19.81 9.67
C SER A 56 -13.14 19.34 10.88
N GLY A 57 -11.84 19.06 10.72
CA GLY A 57 -10.99 18.47 11.77
C GLY A 57 -11.43 17.06 12.21
N LYS A 58 -12.29 16.40 11.45
CA LYS A 58 -12.82 15.07 11.79
C LYS A 58 -11.65 14.08 11.90
N HIS A 59 -11.68 13.25 12.94
CA HIS A 59 -10.63 12.28 13.26
C HIS A 59 -9.24 12.88 13.53
N GLY A 60 -9.14 14.17 13.84
CA GLY A 60 -7.86 14.83 14.11
C GLY A 60 -6.96 14.95 12.87
N LEU A 61 -7.55 14.92 11.68
CA LEU A 61 -6.84 15.02 10.42
C LEU A 61 -6.20 16.41 10.28
N ARG A 62 -4.94 16.45 9.88
CA ARG A 62 -4.20 17.69 9.59
C ARG A 62 -3.30 17.51 8.37
N ALA A 63 -2.91 18.62 7.76
CA ALA A 63 -1.88 18.60 6.72
C ALA A 63 -0.51 18.34 7.37
N HIS A 64 0.26 17.42 6.79
CA HIS A 64 1.64 17.19 7.17
C HIS A 64 2.53 18.23 6.43
N PRO A 65 3.60 18.77 7.05
CA PRO A 65 4.43 19.81 6.42
C PRO A 65 5.25 19.32 5.23
N LEU A 66 5.56 18.02 5.18
CA LEU A 66 6.25 17.42 4.04
C LEU A 66 5.33 17.25 2.84
N THR A 67 5.85 17.59 1.67
CA THR A 67 5.28 17.28 0.36
C THR A 67 6.24 16.37 -0.41
N LEU A 68 5.74 15.74 -1.47
CA LEU A 68 6.46 14.76 -2.27
C LEU A 68 6.56 15.20 -3.72
N ASN A 69 7.61 14.73 -4.37
CA ASN A 69 7.85 14.81 -5.81
C ASN A 69 8.19 13.39 -6.27
N VAL A 70 7.17 12.63 -6.68
CA VAL A 70 7.27 11.18 -6.88
C VAL A 70 7.68 10.87 -8.33
N PRO A 71 8.84 10.23 -8.56
CA PRO A 71 9.31 9.91 -9.92
C PRO A 71 8.63 8.66 -10.47
N LEU A 72 7.76 8.83 -11.47
CA LEU A 72 7.00 7.77 -12.14
C LEU A 72 6.72 8.11 -13.61
N GLY A 73 6.87 7.13 -14.51
CA GLY A 73 6.55 7.26 -15.94
C GLY A 73 7.35 8.36 -16.65
N GLY A 74 8.64 8.48 -16.32
CA GLY A 74 9.52 9.50 -16.90
C GLY A 74 9.20 10.94 -16.46
N ARG A 75 8.30 11.13 -15.50
CA ARG A 75 7.92 12.44 -14.94
C ARG A 75 7.97 12.42 -13.42
N THR A 76 7.86 13.60 -12.82
CA THR A 76 7.70 13.75 -11.37
C THR A 76 6.29 14.26 -11.10
N LEU A 77 5.55 13.56 -10.26
CA LEU A 77 4.19 13.91 -9.87
C LEU A 77 4.21 14.44 -8.42
N PRO A 78 3.74 15.68 -8.18
CA PRO A 78 3.69 16.24 -6.83
C PRO A 78 2.57 15.59 -6.02
N ALA A 79 2.79 15.37 -4.72
CA ALA A 79 1.74 14.94 -3.80
C ALA A 79 1.87 15.64 -2.44
N GLY A 80 0.71 15.94 -1.85
CA GLY A 80 0.60 16.34 -0.45
C GLY A 80 0.54 15.12 0.45
N VAL A 81 0.70 15.35 1.75
CA VAL A 81 0.50 14.34 2.78
C VAL A 81 -0.43 14.90 3.86
N LEU A 82 -1.45 14.14 4.22
CA LEU A 82 -2.22 14.37 5.43
C LEU A 82 -1.77 13.39 6.51
N GLU A 83 -2.01 13.72 7.76
CA GLU A 83 -1.71 12.85 8.89
C GLU A 83 -2.83 12.89 9.93
N ALA A 84 -2.96 11.79 10.66
CA ALA A 84 -3.81 11.66 11.84
C ALA A 84 -3.24 10.57 12.76
N VAL A 85 -3.97 10.24 13.82
CA VAL A 85 -3.70 9.08 14.67
C VAL A 85 -4.89 8.13 14.58
N LEU A 86 -4.64 6.83 14.48
CA LEU A 86 -5.70 5.84 14.49
C LEU A 86 -6.53 5.96 15.80
N PRO A 87 -7.87 6.10 15.73
CA PRO A 87 -8.69 6.36 16.91
C PRO A 87 -8.51 5.31 18.01
N GLY A 88 -8.32 5.77 19.25
CA GLY A 88 -8.11 4.89 20.40
C GLY A 88 -6.73 4.24 20.46
N SER A 89 -5.71 4.85 19.83
CA SER A 89 -4.33 4.36 19.86
C SER A 89 -3.33 5.52 19.75
N SER A 90 -2.03 5.19 19.74
CA SER A 90 -0.93 6.12 19.43
C SER A 90 -0.35 5.91 18.03
N VAL A 91 -0.98 5.09 17.18
CA VAL A 91 -0.45 4.71 15.87
C VAL A 91 -0.68 5.84 14.86
N PRO A 92 0.38 6.47 14.31
CA PRO A 92 0.22 7.46 13.27
C PRO A 92 -0.27 6.82 11.97
N ILE A 93 -1.16 7.54 11.29
CA ILE A 93 -1.62 7.21 9.95
C ILE A 93 -1.39 8.41 9.02
N TYR A 94 -0.89 8.13 7.82
CA TYR A 94 -0.61 9.12 6.80
C TYR A 94 -1.42 8.85 5.55
N PHE A 95 -1.75 9.92 4.83
CA PHE A 95 -2.58 9.87 3.63
C PHE A 95 -1.87 10.53 2.47
N ILE A 96 -1.63 9.77 1.40
CA ILE A 96 -1.02 10.32 0.18
C ILE A 96 -2.09 11.05 -0.63
N ALA A 97 -1.93 12.36 -0.77
CA ALA A 97 -2.89 13.25 -1.45
C ALA A 97 -2.35 13.69 -2.81
N GLU A 98 -2.85 13.06 -3.87
CA GLU A 98 -2.69 13.52 -5.24
C GLU A 98 -4.08 13.73 -5.84
N GLY A 99 -4.37 14.97 -6.25
CA GLY A 99 -5.73 15.41 -6.54
C GLY A 99 -6.35 14.79 -7.80
N ASN A 100 -5.57 14.39 -8.79
CA ASN A 100 -6.09 13.77 -10.02
C ASN A 100 -6.35 12.26 -9.85
N LEU A 101 -5.61 11.62 -8.95
CA LEU A 101 -5.67 10.19 -8.70
C LEU A 101 -6.64 9.85 -7.56
N PHE A 102 -6.64 10.57 -6.44
CA PHE A 102 -7.39 10.15 -5.25
C PHE A 102 -8.57 11.02 -4.85
N ARG A 103 -8.66 12.27 -5.31
CA ARG A 103 -9.86 13.11 -5.09
C ARG A 103 -11.02 12.64 -5.98
N ARG A 104 -11.54 11.47 -5.66
CA ARG A 104 -12.62 10.77 -6.34
C ARG A 104 -13.62 10.20 -5.32
N PRO A 105 -14.89 10.02 -5.70
CA PRO A 105 -15.94 9.60 -4.79
C PRO A 105 -15.83 8.13 -4.36
N PHE A 106 -15.29 7.26 -5.22
CA PHE A 106 -15.09 5.84 -4.92
C PHE A 106 -13.61 5.54 -4.65
N PHE A 107 -13.34 4.52 -3.84
CA PHE A 107 -11.96 4.13 -3.50
C PHE A 107 -11.27 3.42 -4.67
N TYR A 108 -12.02 2.57 -5.37
CA TYR A 108 -11.60 1.79 -6.54
C TYR A 108 -12.81 1.55 -7.46
N GLY A 109 -12.59 0.84 -8.57
CA GLY A 109 -13.55 0.62 -9.66
C GLY A 109 -13.27 1.47 -10.91
N TYR A 110 -12.11 2.15 -10.98
CA TYR A 110 -11.73 2.95 -12.13
C TYR A 110 -10.78 2.18 -13.05
N GLY A 111 -10.87 2.44 -14.37
CA GLY A 111 -10.02 1.77 -15.35
C GLY A 111 -8.52 2.05 -15.18
N ASP A 112 -8.17 3.14 -14.49
CA ASP A 112 -6.79 3.52 -14.17
C ASP A 112 -6.34 3.12 -12.76
N ASP A 113 -7.12 2.33 -12.02
CA ASP A 113 -6.77 1.92 -10.66
C ASP A 113 -5.36 1.31 -10.51
N PRO A 114 -4.89 0.42 -11.41
CA PRO A 114 -3.54 -0.11 -11.28
C PRO A 114 -2.48 1.00 -11.26
N TYR A 115 -2.66 2.08 -12.05
CA TYR A 115 -1.76 3.23 -12.06
C TYR A 115 -1.92 4.09 -10.79
N ARG A 116 -3.14 4.29 -10.30
CA ARG A 116 -3.42 4.99 -9.03
C ARG A 116 -2.68 4.29 -7.88
N PHE A 117 -2.80 2.98 -7.79
CA PHE A 117 -2.21 2.19 -6.71
C PHE A 117 -0.69 1.97 -6.88
N ALA A 118 -0.19 1.94 -8.12
CA ALA A 118 1.25 2.04 -8.41
C ALA A 118 1.83 3.37 -7.90
N PHE A 119 1.14 4.49 -8.17
CA PHE A 119 1.52 5.80 -7.63
C PHE A 119 1.53 5.81 -6.11
N PHE A 120 0.43 5.39 -5.48
CA PHE A 120 0.30 5.32 -4.03
C PHE A 120 1.45 4.52 -3.41
N SER A 121 1.73 3.34 -3.94
CA SER A 121 2.78 2.45 -3.45
C SER A 121 4.16 3.12 -3.47
N ARG A 122 4.53 3.76 -4.59
CA ARG A 122 5.79 4.50 -4.72
C ARG A 122 5.85 5.70 -3.77
N ALA A 123 4.79 6.51 -3.76
CA ALA A 123 4.68 7.71 -2.94
C ALA A 123 4.74 7.40 -1.44
N ALA A 124 4.10 6.32 -0.99
CA ALA A 124 4.12 5.90 0.41
C ALA A 124 5.53 5.50 0.87
N LEU A 125 6.26 4.74 0.05
CA LEU A 125 7.64 4.39 0.32
C LEU A 125 8.55 5.63 0.35
N ASP A 126 8.44 6.50 -0.65
CA ASP A 126 9.24 7.74 -0.72
C ASP A 126 8.93 8.69 0.45
N PHE A 127 7.66 8.81 0.84
CA PHE A 127 7.29 9.60 2.01
C PHE A 127 7.91 9.05 3.29
N VAL A 128 7.65 7.78 3.60
CA VAL A 128 8.01 7.22 4.91
C VAL A 128 9.52 7.06 5.06
N ILE A 129 10.18 6.55 4.02
CA ILE A 129 11.60 6.18 4.09
C ILE A 129 12.48 7.37 3.74
N ALA A 130 12.22 8.04 2.62
CA ALA A 130 13.11 9.09 2.12
C ALA A 130 12.81 10.48 2.71
N ALA A 131 11.54 10.90 2.75
CA ALA A 131 11.19 12.24 3.20
C ALA A 131 11.12 12.35 4.74
N LEU A 132 10.46 11.38 5.37
CA LEU A 132 10.28 11.33 6.82
C LEU A 132 11.48 10.71 7.55
N GLY A 133 12.36 10.01 6.83
CA GLY A 133 13.56 9.39 7.39
C GLY A 133 13.27 8.19 8.32
N TRP A 134 12.07 7.62 8.25
CA TRP A 134 11.69 6.48 9.08
C TRP A 134 11.79 5.20 8.24
N ARG A 135 12.95 4.53 8.31
CA ARG A 135 13.14 3.24 7.65
C ARG A 135 12.48 2.13 8.48
N PRO A 136 11.50 1.38 7.93
CA PRO A 136 10.90 0.25 8.61
C PRO A 136 11.85 -0.95 8.66
N ASP A 137 11.60 -1.87 9.59
CA ASP A 137 12.19 -3.21 9.58
C ASP A 137 11.43 -4.14 8.64
N VAL A 138 10.14 -3.88 8.42
CA VAL A 138 9.29 -4.65 7.50
C VAL A 138 8.19 -3.78 6.88
N VAL A 139 7.92 -3.99 5.59
CA VAL A 139 6.77 -3.40 4.90
C VAL A 139 5.67 -4.46 4.76
N HIS A 140 4.52 -4.17 5.34
CA HIS A 140 3.35 -5.03 5.31
C HIS A 140 2.32 -4.46 4.32
N ALA A 141 2.24 -5.08 3.15
CA ALA A 141 1.35 -4.69 2.07
C ALA A 141 0.08 -5.55 2.08
N HIS A 142 -1.09 -4.91 1.96
CA HIS A 142 -2.38 -5.58 1.91
C HIS A 142 -3.01 -5.51 0.51
N ASP A 143 -3.28 -6.69 -0.06
CA ASP A 143 -3.85 -6.92 -1.39
C ASP A 143 -3.12 -6.26 -2.56
N TRP A 144 -3.64 -6.50 -3.77
CA TRP A 144 -3.11 -6.00 -5.03
C TRP A 144 -2.90 -4.48 -5.04
N HIS A 145 -3.65 -3.71 -4.25
CA HIS A 145 -3.51 -2.26 -4.13
C HIS A 145 -2.14 -1.82 -3.61
N ALA A 146 -1.53 -2.61 -2.71
CA ALA A 146 -0.22 -2.33 -2.13
C ALA A 146 0.88 -3.24 -2.71
N ALA A 147 0.52 -4.21 -3.54
CA ALA A 147 1.48 -5.09 -4.21
C ALA A 147 2.53 -4.34 -5.06
N PRO A 148 2.24 -3.21 -5.76
CA PRO A 148 3.28 -2.49 -6.49
C PRO A 148 4.45 -2.05 -5.60
N ALA A 149 4.22 -1.79 -4.30
CA ALA A 149 5.29 -1.50 -3.35
C ALA A 149 6.22 -2.70 -3.16
N VAL A 150 5.63 -3.91 -3.03
CA VAL A 150 6.37 -5.17 -2.90
C VAL A 150 7.23 -5.42 -4.13
N VAL A 151 6.65 -5.29 -5.33
CA VAL A 151 7.35 -5.48 -6.60
C VAL A 151 8.49 -4.48 -6.75
N TRP A 152 8.22 -3.19 -6.48
CA TRP A 152 9.21 -2.14 -6.61
C TRP A 152 10.37 -2.35 -5.64
N LEU A 153 10.09 -2.67 -4.37
CA LEU A 153 11.12 -2.99 -3.37
C LEU A 153 11.97 -4.18 -3.80
N ALA A 154 11.38 -5.26 -4.32
CA ALA A 154 12.10 -6.45 -4.75
C ALA A 154 12.94 -6.28 -6.03
N THR A 155 12.70 -5.20 -6.79
CA THR A 155 13.34 -4.95 -8.09
C THR A 155 14.10 -3.62 -8.11
N ALA A 156 13.52 -2.57 -8.67
CA ALA A 156 14.17 -1.27 -8.83
C ALA A 156 14.65 -0.67 -7.50
N GLY A 157 13.97 -0.94 -6.39
CA GLY A 157 14.36 -0.46 -5.07
C GLY A 157 15.69 -1.03 -4.55
N GLN A 158 16.17 -2.14 -5.09
CA GLN A 158 17.44 -2.73 -4.65
C GLN A 158 18.67 -1.90 -5.01
N VAL A 159 18.56 -0.95 -5.96
CA VAL A 159 19.69 -0.09 -6.35
C VAL A 159 19.94 1.05 -5.36
N ASP A 160 19.00 1.32 -4.46
CA ASP A 160 19.06 2.40 -3.48
C ASP A 160 19.12 1.84 -2.07
N SER A 161 20.21 2.14 -1.35
CA SER A 161 20.50 1.59 -0.01
C SER A 161 19.44 1.91 1.04
N ARG A 162 18.58 2.92 0.82
CA ARG A 162 17.47 3.23 1.71
C ARG A 162 16.41 2.13 1.70
N TYR A 163 16.22 1.47 0.56
CA TYR A 163 15.16 0.48 0.33
C TYR A 163 15.71 -0.95 0.18
N ALA A 164 16.96 -1.08 -0.27
CA ALA A 164 17.61 -2.36 -0.49
C ALA A 164 17.51 -3.27 0.75
N GLY A 165 17.20 -4.54 0.52
CA GLY A 165 17.04 -5.56 1.55
C GLY A 165 15.85 -5.37 2.52
N LEU A 166 14.90 -4.44 2.27
CA LEU A 166 13.70 -4.35 3.10
C LEU A 166 12.79 -5.57 2.88
N PRO A 167 12.51 -6.37 3.93
CA PRO A 167 11.61 -7.51 3.80
C PRO A 167 10.16 -7.04 3.72
N THR A 168 9.35 -7.85 3.05
CA THR A 168 7.93 -7.57 2.81
C THR A 168 7.05 -8.70 3.32
N VAL A 169 5.94 -8.34 3.95
CA VAL A 169 4.83 -9.25 4.23
C VAL A 169 3.67 -8.87 3.32
N PHE A 170 3.13 -9.82 2.60
CA PHE A 170 1.98 -9.61 1.72
C PHE A 170 0.77 -10.37 2.24
N THR A 171 -0.29 -9.64 2.62
CA THR A 171 -1.55 -10.26 3.05
C THR A 171 -2.56 -10.23 1.93
N ILE A 172 -3.09 -11.41 1.59
CA ILE A 172 -4.19 -11.59 0.67
C ILE A 172 -5.49 -11.60 1.50
N HIS A 173 -6.40 -10.65 1.25
CA HIS A 173 -7.74 -10.68 1.83
C HIS A 173 -8.76 -11.26 0.85
N ASN A 174 -8.50 -11.11 -0.45
CA ASN A 174 -9.39 -11.64 -1.48
C ASN A 174 -8.68 -11.85 -2.84
N LEU A 175 -8.60 -13.10 -3.31
CA LEU A 175 -8.06 -13.44 -4.64
C LEU A 175 -8.95 -13.09 -5.84
N MET A 176 -10.23 -12.76 -5.62
CA MET A 176 -11.15 -12.39 -6.71
C MET A 176 -10.74 -11.09 -7.41
N HIS A 177 -10.08 -10.18 -6.70
CA HIS A 177 -9.61 -8.90 -7.25
C HIS A 177 -8.09 -8.92 -7.35
N GLN A 178 -7.57 -8.89 -8.58
CA GLN A 178 -6.15 -9.19 -8.83
C GLN A 178 -5.32 -8.00 -9.30
N GLY A 179 -5.94 -6.86 -9.60
CA GLY A 179 -5.23 -5.66 -10.02
C GLY A 179 -4.49 -5.84 -11.34
N THR A 180 -5.19 -6.29 -12.39
CA THR A 180 -4.60 -6.51 -13.72
C THR A 180 -4.39 -5.19 -14.46
N ALA A 181 -3.26 -5.07 -15.15
CA ALA A 181 -2.89 -3.87 -15.92
C ALA A 181 -2.19 -4.25 -17.24
N PRO A 182 -2.13 -3.34 -18.23
CA PRO A 182 -1.24 -3.52 -19.37
C PRO A 182 0.25 -3.50 -18.95
N TRP A 183 1.10 -4.22 -19.70
CA TRP A 183 2.56 -4.30 -19.49
C TRP A 183 3.25 -2.93 -19.35
N ALA A 184 2.74 -1.90 -20.03
CA ALA A 184 3.24 -0.53 -19.97
C ALA A 184 3.27 0.07 -18.55
N ILE A 185 2.58 -0.54 -17.57
CA ILE A 185 2.67 -0.12 -16.18
C ILE A 185 4.08 -0.25 -15.59
N PHE A 186 4.93 -1.11 -16.14
CA PHE A 186 6.33 -1.20 -15.71
C PHE A 186 7.15 0.02 -16.12
N ASP A 187 6.88 0.62 -17.29
CA ASP A 187 7.48 1.90 -17.66
C ASP A 187 7.04 3.01 -16.70
N TYR A 188 5.78 2.96 -16.26
CA TYR A 188 5.26 3.87 -15.25
C TYR A 188 5.97 3.71 -13.89
N LEU A 189 6.21 2.47 -13.45
CA LEU A 189 6.92 2.19 -12.19
C LEU A 189 8.45 2.28 -12.29
N GLY A 190 9.00 2.47 -13.50
CA GLY A 190 10.45 2.44 -13.75
C GLY A 190 11.06 1.05 -13.52
N LEU A 191 10.34 -0.01 -13.86
CA LEU A 191 10.75 -1.39 -13.63
C LEU A 191 11.23 -2.06 -14.92
N ILE A 192 12.31 -2.82 -14.78
CA ILE A 192 12.76 -3.77 -15.80
C ILE A 192 12.63 -5.17 -15.17
N THR A 193 11.70 -5.97 -15.68
CA THR A 193 11.42 -7.31 -15.16
C THR A 193 10.95 -8.26 -16.26
N HIS A 194 10.88 -9.55 -15.93
CA HIS A 194 10.38 -10.62 -16.80
C HIS A 194 8.89 -10.86 -16.55
N GLY A 195 8.19 -11.50 -17.49
CA GLY A 195 6.79 -11.93 -17.32
C GLY A 195 6.68 -13.11 -16.35
N LEU A 196 5.58 -13.19 -15.60
CA LEU A 196 5.26 -14.40 -14.81
C LEU A 196 4.41 -15.38 -15.63
N ALA A 197 4.43 -16.66 -15.25
CA ALA A 197 3.66 -17.69 -15.96
C ALA A 197 2.14 -17.51 -15.77
N GLU A 198 1.75 -16.89 -14.66
CA GLU A 198 0.38 -16.60 -14.25
C GLU A 198 -0.19 -15.37 -14.97
N GLU A 199 0.63 -14.65 -15.76
CA GLU A 199 0.23 -13.46 -16.50
C GLU A 199 -0.12 -13.80 -17.95
N LYS A 200 -1.19 -13.18 -18.46
CA LYS A 200 -1.50 -13.23 -19.89
C LYS A 200 -0.49 -12.38 -20.66
N PHE A 201 -0.30 -12.72 -21.93
CA PHE A 201 0.59 -11.95 -22.80
C PHE A 201 0.19 -10.47 -22.84
N GLY A 202 1.13 -9.59 -22.53
CA GLY A 202 0.92 -8.13 -22.51
C GLY A 202 0.21 -7.59 -21.27
N GLU A 203 -0.10 -8.44 -20.29
CA GLU A 203 -0.73 -8.06 -19.04
C GLU A 203 0.22 -8.26 -17.84
N VAL A 204 -0.06 -7.53 -16.77
CA VAL A 204 0.58 -7.63 -15.46
C VAL A 204 -0.51 -7.91 -14.45
N ASN A 205 -0.24 -8.82 -13.51
CA ASN A 205 -1.15 -9.16 -12.44
C ASN A 205 -0.52 -8.80 -11.09
N PHE A 206 -0.97 -7.71 -10.47
CA PHE A 206 -0.35 -7.24 -9.22
C PHE A 206 -0.53 -8.20 -8.05
N MET A 207 -1.62 -8.96 -7.98
CA MET A 207 -1.76 -10.02 -6.97
C MET A 207 -0.69 -11.10 -7.14
N ALA A 208 -0.55 -11.65 -8.34
CA ALA A 208 0.47 -12.67 -8.65
C ALA A 208 1.89 -12.14 -8.38
N ARG A 209 2.16 -10.90 -8.76
CA ARG A 209 3.46 -10.24 -8.52
C ARG A 209 3.74 -10.01 -7.03
N GLY A 210 2.72 -9.63 -6.26
CA GLY A 210 2.80 -9.48 -4.81
C GLY A 210 3.16 -10.81 -4.14
N ILE A 211 2.49 -11.90 -4.54
CA ILE A 211 2.79 -13.26 -4.09
C ILE A 211 4.23 -13.65 -4.48
N PHE A 212 4.61 -13.47 -5.73
CA PHE A 212 5.91 -13.90 -6.25
C PHE A 212 7.10 -13.19 -5.56
N HIS A 213 6.97 -11.91 -5.25
CA HIS A 213 8.09 -11.09 -4.73
C HIS A 213 8.10 -10.92 -3.21
N ALA A 214 7.03 -11.28 -2.49
CA ALA A 214 6.98 -11.08 -1.05
C ALA A 214 7.97 -11.97 -0.30
N THR A 215 8.56 -11.45 0.79
CA THR A 215 9.40 -12.26 1.68
C THR A 215 8.57 -13.28 2.46
N MET A 216 7.37 -12.87 2.89
CA MET A 216 6.38 -13.76 3.49
C MET A 216 4.98 -13.41 2.98
N ILE A 217 4.14 -14.43 2.86
CA ILE A 217 2.74 -14.30 2.46
C ILE A 217 1.89 -14.82 3.60
N ASN A 218 0.79 -14.14 3.89
CA ASN A 218 -0.25 -14.66 4.76
C ASN A 218 -1.64 -14.29 4.26
N THR A 219 -2.65 -14.74 4.96
CA THR A 219 -4.04 -14.45 4.65
C THR A 219 -4.90 -14.39 5.91
N VAL A 220 -6.17 -14.04 5.75
CA VAL A 220 -7.06 -13.60 6.84
C VAL A 220 -7.57 -14.72 7.74
N SER A 221 -7.49 -15.98 7.33
CA SER A 221 -7.85 -17.12 8.20
C SER A 221 -7.18 -18.43 7.78
N PRO A 222 -7.03 -19.41 8.70
CA PRO A 222 -6.54 -20.74 8.35
C PRO A 222 -7.42 -21.47 7.34
N THR A 223 -8.73 -21.23 7.37
CA THR A 223 -9.67 -21.82 6.41
C THR A 223 -9.46 -21.25 5.03
N TYR A 224 -9.45 -19.92 4.92
CA TYR A 224 -9.21 -19.25 3.65
C TYR A 224 -7.83 -19.58 3.07
N ALA A 225 -6.81 -19.71 3.93
CA ALA A 225 -5.48 -20.20 3.52
C ALA A 225 -5.54 -21.57 2.82
N ARG A 226 -6.37 -22.50 3.29
CA ARG A 226 -6.55 -23.81 2.65
C ARG A 226 -7.35 -23.70 1.36
N GLU A 227 -8.38 -22.87 1.32
CA GLU A 227 -9.25 -22.67 0.15
C GLU A 227 -8.45 -22.15 -1.05
N ILE A 228 -7.60 -21.14 -0.83
CA ILE A 228 -6.80 -20.51 -1.90
C ILE A 228 -5.62 -21.35 -2.39
N MET A 229 -5.35 -22.50 -1.76
CA MET A 229 -4.34 -23.47 -2.23
C MET A 229 -4.96 -24.56 -3.13
N THR A 230 -6.27 -24.52 -3.36
CA THR A 230 -6.97 -25.45 -4.25
C THR A 230 -7.10 -24.85 -5.65
N ARG A 231 -7.12 -25.70 -6.68
CA ARG A 231 -7.28 -25.27 -8.09
C ARG A 231 -8.52 -24.40 -8.36
N GLU A 232 -9.57 -24.56 -7.55
CA GLU A 232 -10.83 -23.83 -7.70
C GLU A 232 -10.79 -22.47 -6.97
N GLY A 233 -10.01 -22.38 -5.89
CA GLY A 233 -9.91 -21.19 -5.04
C GLY A 233 -8.71 -20.28 -5.33
N GLY A 234 -7.73 -20.75 -6.11
CA GLY A 234 -6.50 -20.01 -6.45
C GLY A 234 -5.72 -20.66 -7.58
#